data_AF-A0A6A6ZXD8-F1
#
_entry.id   AF-A0A6A6ZXD8-F1
#
_cell.length_a   1.000
_cell.length_b   1.000
_cell.length_c   1.000
_cell.angle_alpha   90.00
_cell.angle_beta   90.00
_cell.angle_gamma   90.00
#
_symmetry.space_group_name_H-M   'P 1'
#
loop_
_entity.id
_entity.type
_entity.pdbx_description
1 polymer ?
#
loop_
_entity_poly.entity_id
_entity_poly.type
_entity_poly.pdbx_seq_one_letter_code
_entity_poly.pdbx_strand_id
1 'polypeptide(L)'
;MTNLKRRKPFKYKDNKVVKIPKTARTEMTPIQRAFICGAVLASRDGYASANALAKRMTHTQPGISKVVRTVEQRAKDSGLNLWDSVLYENDLGRRRTALLTQEAKVAIINIATGSRANREKESWQAIQQKDFEAVTKNLSISSFENIMYEAGYSRRKPG
;
A
#
# COMPACT_ATOMS: atom_id res chain seq x y z
N MET A 1 43.09 -28.48 -0.67
CA MET A 1 41.85 -29.15 -0.21
C MET A 1 40.73 -28.84 -1.18
N THR A 2 40.34 -29.79 -2.01
CA THR A 2 39.33 -29.60 -3.07
C THR A 2 37.92 -29.77 -2.49
N ASN A 3 37.15 -28.68 -2.47
CA ASN A 3 35.80 -28.64 -1.91
C ASN A 3 34.81 -29.38 -2.83
N LEU A 4 34.64 -30.68 -2.63
CA LEU A 4 33.71 -31.55 -3.35
C LEU A 4 32.26 -31.18 -2.98
N LYS A 5 31.68 -30.21 -3.68
CA LYS A 5 30.23 -29.91 -3.61
C LYS A 5 29.45 -31.11 -4.16
N ARG A 6 28.93 -31.95 -3.27
CA ARG A 6 28.08 -33.13 -3.57
C ARG A 6 26.71 -32.81 -4.16
N ARG A 7 26.27 -31.55 -4.16
CA ARG A 7 24.96 -31.16 -4.69
C ARG A 7 25.06 -30.75 -6.15
N LYS A 8 24.27 -31.40 -7.01
CA LYS A 8 24.08 -30.96 -8.40
C LYS A 8 23.61 -29.50 -8.40
N PRO A 9 24.13 -28.64 -9.28
CA PRO A 9 23.66 -27.26 -9.39
C PRO A 9 22.16 -27.26 -9.72
N PHE A 10 21.40 -26.48 -8.96
CA PHE A 10 19.96 -26.37 -9.15
C PHE A 10 19.70 -25.69 -10.50
N LYS A 11 19.23 -26.44 -11.49
CA LYS A 11 18.79 -25.89 -12.78
C LYS A 11 17.50 -25.11 -12.54
N TYR A 12 17.60 -23.79 -12.44
CA TYR A 12 16.44 -22.93 -12.59
C TYR A 12 15.84 -23.19 -13.98
N LYS A 13 14.51 -23.20 -14.10
CA LYS A 13 13.85 -23.38 -15.40
C LYS A 13 14.18 -22.15 -16.26
N ASP A 14 15.17 -22.28 -17.15
CA ASP A 14 15.55 -21.24 -18.12
C ASP A 14 14.35 -20.85 -19.00
N ASN A 15 13.46 -21.81 -19.25
CA ASN A 15 12.18 -21.61 -19.91
C ASN A 15 11.10 -21.22 -18.89
N LYS A 16 11.16 -19.98 -18.37
CA LYS A 16 9.95 -19.36 -17.81
C LYS A 16 8.96 -19.19 -18.96
N VAL A 17 8.06 -20.15 -19.13
CA VAL A 17 6.88 -19.97 -19.98
C VAL A 17 6.14 -18.76 -19.43
N VAL A 18 6.19 -17.64 -20.17
CA VAL A 18 5.37 -16.47 -19.87
C VAL A 18 3.93 -16.93 -20.00
N LYS A 19 3.28 -17.15 -18.85
CA LYS A 19 1.89 -17.60 -18.84
C LYS A 19 1.06 -16.50 -19.48
N ILE A 20 0.39 -16.83 -20.59
CA ILE A 20 -0.60 -15.95 -21.18
C ILE A 20 -1.66 -15.69 -20.09
N PRO A 21 -1.96 -14.43 -19.76
CA PRO A 21 -2.91 -14.12 -18.71
C PRO A 21 -4.27 -14.75 -19.03
N LYS A 22 -4.90 -15.37 -18.02
CA LYS A 22 -6.18 -16.09 -18.13
C LYS A 22 -7.33 -15.21 -18.62
N THR A 23 -7.17 -13.89 -18.55
CA THR A 23 -8.14 -12.89 -19.00
C THR A 23 -7.43 -11.84 -19.85
N ALA A 24 -8.07 -11.37 -20.93
CA ALA A 24 -7.64 -10.23 -21.73
C ALA A 24 -7.77 -8.87 -20.98
N ARG A 25 -7.68 -8.87 -19.64
CA ARG A 25 -7.56 -7.65 -18.86
C ARG A 25 -6.16 -7.09 -19.09
N THR A 26 -6.02 -6.36 -20.18
CA THR A 26 -4.82 -5.60 -20.50
C THR A 26 -4.72 -4.48 -19.47
N GLU A 27 -3.84 -4.62 -18.49
CA GLU A 27 -3.52 -3.53 -17.57
C GLU A 27 -3.02 -2.35 -18.41
N MET A 28 -3.58 -1.16 -18.19
CA MET A 28 -3.11 0.04 -18.87
C MET A 28 -1.68 0.33 -18.44
N THR A 29 -0.79 0.54 -19.40
CA THR A 29 0.59 0.97 -19.14
C THR A 29 0.60 2.36 -18.48
N PRO A 30 1.65 2.73 -17.74
CA PRO A 30 1.79 4.08 -17.17
C PRO A 30 1.61 5.19 -18.21
N ILE A 31 2.17 4.98 -19.41
CA ILE A 31 2.06 5.91 -20.54
C ILE A 31 0.61 6.09 -20.99
N GLN A 32 -0.13 4.98 -21.13
CA GLN A 32 -1.56 5.04 -21.49
C GLN A 32 -2.38 5.74 -20.42
N ARG A 33 -2.07 5.52 -19.13
CA ARG A 33 -2.76 6.20 -18.02
C ARG A 33 -2.50 7.70 -18.01
N ALA A 34 -1.25 8.11 -18.21
CA ALA A 34 -0.86 9.51 -18.32
C ALA A 34 -1.55 10.18 -19.51
N PHE A 35 -1.57 9.51 -20.68
CA PHE A 35 -2.27 10.01 -21.87
C PHE A 35 -3.77 10.18 -21.61
N ILE A 36 -4.42 9.18 -21.02
CA ILE A 36 -5.85 9.24 -20.67
C ILE A 36 -6.13 10.40 -19.73
N CYS A 37 -5.35 10.53 -18.65
CA CYS A 37 -5.57 11.59 -17.67
C CYS A 37 -5.28 12.97 -18.26
N GLY A 38 -4.23 13.12 -19.08
CA GLY A 38 -3.97 14.34 -19.83
C GLY A 38 -5.12 14.70 -20.78
N ALA A 39 -5.61 13.74 -21.56
CA ALA A 39 -6.71 13.98 -22.50
C ALA A 39 -8.03 14.33 -21.81
N VAL A 40 -8.29 13.79 -20.63
CA VAL A 40 -9.54 14.04 -19.88
C VAL A 40 -9.44 15.26 -18.96
N LEU A 41 -8.27 15.54 -18.37
CA LEU A 41 -8.10 16.57 -17.33
C LEU A 41 -7.32 17.81 -17.77
N ALA A 42 -6.40 17.72 -18.75
CA ALA A 42 -5.44 18.80 -19.01
C ALA A 42 -6.02 20.04 -19.70
N SER A 43 -7.31 20.03 -20.07
CA SER A 43 -8.01 21.23 -20.51
C SER A 43 -9.02 21.60 -19.44
N ARG A 44 -9.22 22.90 -19.17
CA ARG A 44 -10.19 23.43 -18.20
C ARG A 44 -11.61 22.83 -18.29
N ASP A 45 -11.95 22.17 -19.42
CA ASP A 45 -13.19 21.43 -19.69
C ASP A 45 -12.98 20.01 -20.29
N GLY A 46 -11.76 19.46 -20.24
CA GLY A 46 -11.36 18.19 -20.84
C GLY A 46 -11.25 18.23 -22.38
N TYR A 47 -10.11 17.79 -22.93
CA TYR A 47 -9.90 17.77 -24.38
C TYR A 47 -10.80 16.73 -25.07
N ALA A 48 -11.04 15.60 -24.40
CA ALA A 48 -11.94 14.56 -24.86
C ALA A 48 -12.69 13.92 -23.68
N SER A 49 -13.97 13.60 -23.90
CA SER A 49 -14.72 12.82 -22.93
C SER A 49 -14.21 11.37 -22.88
N ALA A 50 -14.37 10.72 -21.72
CA ALA A 50 -14.03 9.30 -21.56
C ALA A 50 -14.76 8.40 -22.58
N ASN A 51 -15.96 8.80 -23.02
CA ASN A 51 -16.71 8.10 -24.07
C ASN A 51 -16.05 8.24 -25.45
N ALA A 52 -15.60 9.45 -25.80
CA ALA A 52 -14.88 9.70 -27.05
C ALA A 52 -13.56 8.90 -27.12
N LEU A 53 -12.84 8.82 -26.01
CA LEU A 53 -11.62 8.01 -25.90
C LEU A 53 -11.90 6.50 -25.99
N ALA A 54 -12.96 6.02 -25.34
CA ALA A 54 -13.32 4.60 -25.38
C ALA A 54 -13.63 4.10 -26.80
N LYS A 55 -14.12 4.96 -27.70
CA LYS A 55 -14.35 4.60 -29.11
C LYS A 55 -13.06 4.46 -29.92
N ARG A 56 -11.95 5.04 -29.45
CA ARG A 56 -10.65 5.05 -30.14
C ARG A 56 -9.60 4.16 -29.48
N MET A 57 -9.88 3.67 -28.28
CA MET A 57 -8.98 2.81 -27.52
C MET A 57 -9.60 1.44 -27.30
N THR A 58 -8.77 0.45 -26.98
CA THR A 58 -9.21 -0.91 -26.60
C THR A 58 -9.86 -0.97 -25.22
N HIS A 59 -9.99 0.16 -24.51
CA HIS A 59 -10.47 0.23 -23.14
C HIS A 59 -11.87 0.82 -23.06
N THR A 60 -12.68 0.27 -22.15
CA THR A 60 -14.06 0.71 -21.97
C THR A 60 -14.14 2.06 -21.25
N GLN A 61 -15.21 2.82 -21.52
CA GLN A 61 -15.46 4.11 -20.87
C GLN A 61 -15.43 4.02 -19.33
N PRO A 62 -16.03 2.99 -18.67
CA PRO A 62 -15.91 2.84 -17.22
C PRO A 62 -14.46 2.60 -16.74
N GLY A 63 -13.66 1.88 -17.54
CA GLY A 63 -12.25 1.66 -17.25
C GLY A 63 -11.43 2.96 -17.28
N ILE A 64 -11.66 3.77 -18.31
CA ILE A 64 -11.03 5.09 -18.50
C ILE A 64 -11.44 6.03 -17.36
N SER A 65 -12.75 6.17 -17.06
CA SER A 65 -13.22 7.01 -15.96
C SER A 65 -12.69 6.57 -14.60
N LYS A 66 -12.55 5.26 -14.37
CA LYS A 66 -11.94 4.73 -13.14
C LYS A 66 -10.47 5.14 -13.00
N VAL A 67 -9.70 5.13 -14.09
CA VAL A 67 -8.30 5.57 -14.08
C VAL A 67 -8.19 7.03 -13.68
N VAL A 68 -8.94 7.91 -14.35
CA VAL A 68 -8.95 9.36 -14.06
C VAL A 68 -9.27 9.62 -12.59
N ARG A 69 -10.37 9.04 -12.07
CA ARG A 69 -10.76 9.18 -10.66
C ARG A 69 -9.69 8.69 -9.69
N THR A 70 -9.01 7.59 -10.02
CA THR A 70 -7.96 7.02 -9.15
C THR A 70 -6.74 7.92 -9.11
N VAL A 71 -6.32 8.48 -10.25
CA VAL A 71 -5.18 9.40 -10.33
C VAL A 71 -5.48 10.71 -9.61
N GLU A 72 -6.68 11.29 -9.78
CA GLU A 72 -7.09 12.49 -9.05
C GLU A 72 -7.07 12.28 -7.54
N GLN A 73 -7.59 11.13 -7.08
CA GLN A 73 -7.57 10.80 -5.65
C GLN A 73 -6.13 10.66 -5.14
N ARG A 74 -5.26 9.96 -5.88
CA ARG A 74 -3.84 9.82 -5.51
C ARG A 74 -3.14 11.17 -5.47
N ALA A 75 -3.39 12.06 -6.43
CA ALA A 75 -2.83 13.40 -6.46
C ALA A 75 -3.23 14.19 -5.21
N LYS A 76 -4.52 14.13 -4.84
CA LYS A 76 -5.04 14.76 -3.61
C LYS A 76 -4.41 14.16 -2.34
N ASP A 77 -4.34 12.84 -2.25
CA ASP A 77 -3.83 12.14 -1.06
C ASP A 77 -2.32 12.36 -0.86
N SER A 78 -1.57 12.51 -1.95
CA SER A 78 -0.11 12.70 -1.91
C SER A 78 0.34 14.16 -1.99
N GLY A 79 -0.57 15.10 -2.27
CA GLY A 79 -0.24 16.50 -2.52
C GLY A 79 0.60 16.72 -3.79
N LEU A 80 0.64 15.72 -4.68
CA LEU A 80 1.40 15.76 -5.94
C LEU A 80 0.57 16.38 -7.06
N ASN A 81 1.25 16.92 -8.06
CA ASN A 81 0.60 17.50 -9.21
C ASN A 81 0.30 16.43 -10.26
N LEU A 82 -0.74 16.65 -11.08
CA LEU A 82 -1.18 15.68 -12.09
C LEU A 82 -0.13 15.39 -13.19
N TRP A 83 0.90 16.22 -13.35
CA TRP A 83 2.00 15.98 -14.28
C TRP A 83 3.11 15.08 -13.72
N ASP A 84 3.06 14.74 -12.42
CA ASP A 84 4.08 13.92 -11.80
C ASP A 84 3.96 12.45 -12.25
N SER A 85 5.04 11.92 -12.85
CA SER A 85 5.07 10.55 -13.41
C SER A 85 4.75 9.48 -12.38
N VAL A 86 5.09 9.73 -11.11
CA VAL A 86 4.89 8.84 -9.97
C VAL A 86 3.42 8.44 -9.81
N LEU A 87 2.47 9.32 -10.14
CA LEU A 87 1.04 9.04 -10.01
C LEU A 87 0.54 7.93 -10.95
N TYR A 88 1.23 7.77 -12.09
CA TYR A 88 0.85 6.86 -13.17
C TYR A 88 1.59 5.54 -13.11
N GLU A 89 2.55 5.37 -12.22
CA GLU A 89 3.28 4.11 -12.06
C GLU A 89 2.38 3.00 -11.49
N ASN A 90 2.77 1.75 -11.73
CA ASN A 90 2.12 0.62 -11.10
C ASN A 90 2.50 0.62 -9.62
N ASP A 91 1.57 0.96 -8.73
CA ASP A 91 1.77 0.74 -7.30
C ASP A 91 2.11 -0.75 -7.11
N LEU A 92 3.33 -1.03 -6.66
CA LEU A 92 3.88 -2.37 -6.44
C LEU A 92 3.14 -3.19 -5.36
N GLY A 93 1.95 -2.76 -4.94
CA GLY A 93 1.10 -3.52 -4.06
C GLY A 93 -0.15 -2.76 -3.65
N ARG A 94 -1.23 -3.51 -3.45
CA ARG A 94 -2.46 -3.04 -2.81
C ARG A 94 -2.21 -2.86 -1.30
N ARG A 95 -1.32 -1.94 -0.91
CA ARG A 95 -1.09 -1.66 0.52
C ARG A 95 -2.35 -1.01 1.07
N ARG A 96 -2.92 -1.60 2.12
CA ARG A 96 -3.96 -0.94 2.89
C ARG A 96 -3.40 0.40 3.37
N THR A 97 -4.21 1.45 3.30
CA THR A 97 -3.88 2.72 3.97
C THR A 97 -3.55 2.41 5.43
N ALA A 98 -2.47 3.00 5.94
CA ALA A 98 -2.08 2.77 7.32
C ALA A 98 -3.22 3.26 8.22
N LEU A 99 -3.73 2.39 9.10
CA LEU A 99 -4.80 2.73 10.04
C LEU A 99 -4.38 3.82 11.05
N LEU A 100 -3.08 4.04 11.19
CA LEU A 100 -2.46 4.92 12.18
C LEU A 100 -1.36 5.73 11.51
N THR A 101 -1.29 7.02 11.85
CA THR A 101 -0.16 7.87 11.50
C THR A 101 1.09 7.41 12.22
N GLN A 102 2.26 7.72 11.67
CA GLN A 102 3.54 7.35 12.29
C GLN A 102 3.70 8.00 13.68
N GLU A 103 3.21 9.23 13.85
CA GLU A 103 3.19 9.93 15.13
C GLU A 103 2.34 9.18 16.18
N ALA A 104 1.16 8.70 15.79
CA ALA A 104 0.31 7.90 16.68
C ALA A 104 1.00 6.60 17.09
N LYS A 105 1.70 5.92 16.17
CA LYS A 105 2.49 4.73 16.50
C LYS A 105 3.59 5.03 17.53
N VAL A 106 4.33 6.12 17.35
CA VAL A 106 5.39 6.55 18.27
C VAL A 106 4.81 6.89 19.65
N ALA A 107 3.69 7.61 19.71
CA ALA A 107 3.02 7.93 20.95
C ALA A 107 2.57 6.67 21.72
N ILE A 108 2.01 5.68 21.01
CA ILE A 108 1.63 4.37 21.59
C ILE A 108 2.86 3.67 22.19
N ILE A 109 3.99 3.64 21.46
CA ILE A 109 5.24 3.02 21.94
C ILE A 109 5.75 3.73 23.20
N ASN A 110 5.72 5.06 23.22
CA ASN A 110 6.17 5.85 24.37
C ASN A 110 5.29 5.61 25.61
N ILE A 111 3.97 5.54 25.44
CA ILE A 111 3.04 5.22 26.55
C ILE A 111 3.29 3.80 27.08
N ALA A 112 3.43 2.82 26.17
CA ALA A 112 3.63 1.43 26.53
C ALA A 112 5.00 1.16 27.19
N THR A 113 6.04 1.91 26.82
CA THR A 113 7.40 1.75 27.35
C THR A 113 7.79 2.78 28.42
N GLY A 114 6.95 3.78 28.69
CA GLY A 114 7.27 4.89 29.57
C GLY A 114 7.32 4.55 31.07
N SER A 115 6.54 3.57 31.53
CA SER A 115 6.50 3.16 32.95
C SER A 115 6.66 1.66 33.12
N ARG A 116 7.21 1.23 34.28
CA ARG A 116 7.34 -0.20 34.61
C ARG A 116 5.96 -0.88 34.63
N ALA A 117 4.96 -0.22 35.21
CA ALA A 117 3.59 -0.72 35.21
C ALA A 117 3.05 -0.96 33.79
N ASN A 118 3.25 -0.02 32.86
CA ASN A 118 2.78 -0.17 31.48
C ASN A 118 3.53 -1.24 30.68
N ARG A 119 4.82 -1.46 31.01
CA ARG A 119 5.62 -2.53 30.41
C ARG A 119 5.14 -3.92 30.83
N GLU A 120 4.69 -4.06 32.08
CA GLU A 120 4.23 -5.32 32.66
C GLU A 120 2.76 -5.65 32.30
N LYS A 121 1.94 -4.66 31.94
CA LYS A 121 0.55 -4.87 31.50
C LYS A 121 0.46 -5.73 30.23
N GLU A 122 -0.46 -6.69 30.22
CA GLU A 122 -0.81 -7.44 29.02
C GLU A 122 -1.53 -6.55 27.99
N SER A 123 -1.47 -6.93 26.70
CA SER A 123 -2.03 -6.12 25.61
C SER A 123 -3.53 -5.86 25.79
N TRP A 124 -4.29 -6.87 26.21
CA TRP A 124 -5.71 -6.72 26.49
C TRP A 124 -6.00 -5.83 27.70
N GLN A 125 -5.14 -5.86 28.74
CA GLN A 125 -5.28 -4.99 29.92
C GLN A 125 -5.08 -3.53 29.53
N ALA A 126 -4.06 -3.23 28.72
CA ALA A 126 -3.79 -1.86 28.25
C ALA A 126 -4.94 -1.30 27.38
N ILE A 127 -5.54 -2.14 26.53
CA ILE A 127 -6.71 -1.77 25.73
C ILE A 127 -7.96 -1.60 26.62
N GLN A 128 -8.21 -2.51 27.56
CA GLN A 128 -9.37 -2.44 28.46
C GLN A 128 -9.32 -1.23 29.39
N GLN A 129 -8.13 -0.89 29.90
CA GLN A 129 -7.89 0.29 30.74
C GLN A 129 -7.83 1.59 29.95
N LYS A 130 -8.00 1.52 28.61
CA LYS A 130 -8.05 2.66 27.72
C LYS A 130 -6.79 3.53 27.76
N ASP A 131 -5.62 2.92 27.98
CA ASP A 131 -4.33 3.62 28.09
C ASP A 131 -4.00 4.47 26.84
N PHE A 132 -4.59 4.16 25.68
CA PHE A 132 -4.34 4.82 24.40
C PHE A 132 -5.52 5.67 23.87
N GLU A 133 -6.58 5.90 24.65
CA GLU A 133 -7.78 6.64 24.20
C GLU A 133 -7.46 8.06 23.74
N ALA A 134 -6.43 8.69 24.33
CA ALA A 134 -5.92 10.01 23.95
C ALA A 134 -5.24 10.03 22.57
N VAL A 135 -4.69 8.89 22.11
CA VAL A 135 -4.00 8.78 20.81
C VAL A 135 -4.95 8.23 19.75
N THR A 136 -5.74 7.21 20.11
CA THR A 136 -6.64 6.48 19.20
C THR A 136 -7.86 5.98 19.95
N LYS A 137 -9.06 6.34 19.49
CA LYS A 137 -10.32 5.91 20.14
C LYS A 137 -10.57 4.40 20.09
N ASN A 138 -10.12 3.72 19.03
CA ASN A 138 -10.39 2.30 18.80
C ASN A 138 -9.13 1.56 18.33
N LEU A 139 -8.25 1.23 19.26
CA LEU A 139 -7.08 0.38 18.98
C LEU A 139 -7.42 -1.08 19.28
N SER A 140 -7.27 -1.96 18.28
CA SER A 140 -7.40 -3.41 18.53
C SER A 140 -6.15 -3.97 19.18
N ILE A 141 -6.30 -5.02 19.97
CA ILE A 141 -5.18 -5.75 20.61
C ILE A 141 -4.14 -6.16 19.55
N SER A 142 -4.60 -6.74 18.43
CA SER A 142 -3.73 -7.15 17.33
C SER A 142 -3.00 -5.99 16.66
N SER A 143 -3.64 -4.82 16.54
CA SER A 143 -2.98 -3.63 15.97
C SER A 143 -1.90 -3.11 16.91
N PHE A 144 -2.19 -3.07 18.22
CA PHE A 144 -1.22 -2.70 19.24
C PHE A 144 -0.01 -3.64 19.25
N GLU A 145 -0.23 -4.96 19.22
CA GLU A 145 0.85 -5.95 19.20
C GLU A 145 1.71 -5.85 17.95
N ASN A 146 1.09 -5.64 16.79
CA ASN A 146 1.83 -5.41 15.54
C ASN A 146 2.70 -4.15 15.61
N ILE A 147 2.21 -3.05 16.22
CA ILE A 147 3.00 -1.82 16.40
C ILE A 147 4.22 -2.09 17.29
N MET A 148 4.03 -2.79 18.41
CA MET A 148 5.12 -3.14 19.31
C MET A 148 6.13 -4.07 18.66
N TYR A 149 5.66 -5.05 17.87
CA TYR A 149 6.51 -5.96 17.11
C TYR A 149 7.31 -5.25 16.02
N GLU A 150 6.67 -4.39 15.22
CA GLU A 150 7.35 -3.55 14.21
C GLU A 150 8.44 -2.66 14.84
N ALA A 151 8.22 -2.20 16.07
CA ALA A 151 9.19 -1.41 16.83
C ALA A 151 10.30 -2.25 17.50
N GLY A 152 10.33 -3.57 17.30
CA GLY A 152 11.34 -4.47 17.85
C GLY A 152 11.12 -4.88 19.31
N TYR A 153 9.96 -4.54 19.89
CA TYR A 153 9.61 -4.96 21.25
C TYR A 153 8.89 -6.31 21.22
N SER A 154 9.64 -7.39 21.42
CA SER A 154 9.06 -8.69 21.79
C SER A 154 8.69 -8.66 23.28
N ARG A 155 7.40 -8.63 23.62
CA ARG A 155 6.98 -8.78 25.02
C ARG A 155 7.37 -10.17 25.51
N ARG A 156 8.25 -10.25 26.52
CA ARG A 156 8.49 -11.50 27.25
C ARG A 156 7.20 -11.88 27.98
N LYS A 157 6.87 -13.17 28.05
CA LYS A 157 5.77 -13.63 28.92
C LYS A 157 6.00 -13.05 30.33
N PRO A 158 4.95 -12.52 30.99
CA PRO A 158 5.07 -12.12 32.39
C PRO A 158 5.49 -13.36 33.19
N GLY A 159 6.50 -13.18 34.02
CA GLY A 159 7.03 -14.19 34.94
C GLY A 159 7.09 -13.60 36.33
#